data_AF-A0A2D9DN77-F1
#
_entry.id   AF-A0A2D9DN77-F1
#
_cell.length_a   1.000
_cell.length_b   1.000
_cell.length_c   1.000
_cell.angle_alpha   90.00
_cell.angle_beta   90.00
_cell.angle_gamma   90.00
#
_symmetry.space_group_name_H-M   'P 1'
#
loop_
_entity.id
_entity.type
_entity.pdbx_description
1 polymer ?
#
loop_
_entity_poly.entity_id
_entity_poly.type
_entity_poly.pdbx_seq_one_letter_code
_entity_poly.pdbx_strand_id
1 'polypeptide(L)'
;MQFLVKNIGVVLVVVVVLFRDTIFGTKDYGSRGDLDKEKSDYGSTISDLQAEAIAEQLFNIMVSWFRSDYDDLLPIWKRIKNDADYNKVYNAFKKRQYSVTWKNGGDPLTSDKYDLTSWLNYETSEETRVKLTSANPNVTIWKK
;
A
#
# COMPACT_ATOMS: atom_id res chain seq x y z
N MET A 1 -16.48 7.40 45.23
CA MET A 1 -16.68 8.03 43.90
C MET A 1 -15.49 7.88 42.93
N GLN A 2 -14.36 7.25 43.28
CA GLN A 2 -13.21 7.07 42.36
C GLN A 2 -13.25 5.78 41.52
N PHE A 3 -14.03 4.76 41.92
CA PHE A 3 -14.15 3.50 41.16
C PHE A 3 -15.02 3.60 39.91
N LEU A 4 -16.01 4.49 39.92
CA LEU A 4 -16.93 4.69 38.78
C LEU A 4 -16.23 5.33 37.57
N VAL A 5 -15.29 6.26 37.82
CA VAL A 5 -14.60 7.01 36.75
C VAL A 5 -13.53 6.14 36.05
N LYS A 6 -12.86 5.23 36.77
CA LYS A 6 -11.87 4.30 36.19
C LYS A 6 -12.49 3.29 35.24
N ASN A 7 -13.69 2.79 35.56
CA ASN A 7 -14.37 1.79 34.75
C ASN A 7 -15.06 2.41 33.52
N ILE A 8 -15.48 3.68 33.58
CA ILE A 8 -16.04 4.39 32.43
C ILE A 8 -15.00 4.51 31.31
N GLY A 9 -13.73 4.76 31.64
CA GLY A 9 -12.65 4.80 30.64
C GLY A 9 -12.46 3.44 29.93
N VAL A 10 -12.46 2.34 30.68
CA VAL A 10 -12.34 0.98 30.13
C VAL A 10 -13.56 0.61 29.28
N VAL A 11 -14.76 0.95 29.75
CA VAL A 11 -16.01 0.70 29.01
C VAL A 11 -16.06 1.54 27.72
N LEU A 12 -15.61 2.79 27.74
CA LEU A 12 -15.53 3.62 26.53
C LEU A 12 -14.55 3.05 25.51
N VAL A 13 -13.38 2.56 25.95
CA VAL A 13 -12.42 1.90 25.06
C VAL A 13 -13.04 0.65 24.45
N VAL A 14 -13.70 -0.20 25.25
CA VAL A 14 -14.36 -1.42 24.76
C VAL A 14 -15.52 -1.10 23.80
N VAL A 15 -16.33 -0.07 24.08
CA VAL A 15 -17.42 0.36 23.21
C VAL A 15 -16.90 0.94 21.90
N VAL A 16 -15.84 1.76 21.94
CA VAL A 16 -15.19 2.29 20.73
C VAL A 16 -14.60 1.16 19.89
N VAL A 17 -14.03 0.13 20.51
CA VAL A 17 -13.50 -1.06 19.80
C VAL A 17 -14.61 -1.92 19.21
N LEU A 18 -15.72 -2.13 19.93
CA LEU A 18 -16.83 -2.99 19.48
C LEU A 18 -17.74 -2.33 18.43
N PHE A 19 -17.92 -1.01 18.48
CA PHE A 19 -18.74 -0.25 17.53
C PHE A 19 -17.89 0.49 16.48
N ARG A 20 -16.59 0.17 16.40
CA ARG A 20 -15.61 0.83 15.54
C ARG A 20 -16.00 0.82 14.08
N ASP A 21 -16.38 -0.33 13.53
CA ASP A 21 -16.65 -0.47 12.09
C ASP A 21 -17.90 0.31 11.67
N THR A 22 -18.81 0.58 12.61
CA THR A 22 -19.99 1.42 12.40
C THR A 22 -19.67 2.92 12.53
N ILE A 23 -18.66 3.31 13.31
CA ILE A 23 -18.33 4.72 13.60
C ILE A 23 -17.16 5.26 12.73
N PHE A 24 -16.15 4.45 12.44
CA PHE A 24 -14.87 4.88 11.85
C PHE A 24 -14.43 4.10 10.60
N GLY A 25 -15.33 3.32 9.98
CA GLY A 25 -15.07 2.38 8.88
C GLY A 25 -13.74 2.53 8.12
N THR A 26 -12.89 1.49 8.18
CA THR A 26 -11.64 1.39 7.41
C THR A 26 -11.93 1.46 5.92
N LYS A 27 -11.18 2.27 5.18
CA LYS A 27 -11.34 2.43 3.73
C LYS A 27 -10.31 1.59 2.98
N ASP A 28 -10.77 1.03 1.88
CA ASP A 28 -9.91 0.37 0.90
C ASP A 28 -9.61 1.37 -0.22
N TYR A 29 -8.32 1.71 -0.38
CA TYR A 29 -7.80 2.55 -1.44
C TYR A 29 -7.21 1.68 -2.56
N GLY A 30 -7.86 1.75 -3.72
CA GLY A 30 -7.53 1.03 -4.94
C GLY A 30 -8.47 1.43 -6.07
N SER A 31 -8.16 1.06 -7.32
CA SER A 31 -9.01 1.35 -8.48
C SER A 31 -10.43 0.82 -8.26
N ARG A 32 -11.38 1.73 -8.04
CA ARG A 32 -12.78 1.50 -7.64
C ARG A 32 -13.55 0.73 -8.73
N GLY A 33 -13.31 -0.58 -8.83
CA GLY A 33 -13.93 -1.48 -9.81
C GLY A 33 -13.10 -2.73 -10.20
N ASP A 34 -11.78 -2.70 -10.01
CA ASP A 34 -10.84 -3.76 -10.48
C ASP A 34 -10.35 -4.70 -9.36
N LEU A 35 -10.84 -4.53 -8.13
CA LEU A 35 -10.12 -4.95 -6.91
C LEU A 35 -10.19 -6.44 -6.56
N ASP A 36 -10.97 -7.23 -7.29
CA ASP A 36 -10.97 -8.70 -7.22
C ASP A 36 -10.54 -9.34 -8.55
N LYS A 37 -10.24 -8.52 -9.57
CA LYS A 37 -9.76 -9.01 -10.86
C LYS A 37 -8.26 -8.82 -10.91
N GLU A 38 -7.56 -9.94 -10.87
CA GLU A 38 -6.15 -9.98 -11.23
C GLU A 38 -5.94 -9.23 -12.54
N LYS A 39 -4.96 -8.32 -12.54
CA LYS A 39 -4.53 -7.65 -13.76
C LYS A 39 -3.87 -8.70 -14.65
N SER A 40 -4.12 -8.63 -15.96
CA SER A 40 -3.43 -9.51 -16.90
C SER A 40 -1.92 -9.31 -16.81
N ASP A 41 -1.20 -10.38 -16.50
CA ASP A 41 0.26 -10.46 -16.49
C ASP A 41 0.80 -11.20 -17.72
N TYR A 42 -0.05 -11.42 -18.74
CA TYR A 42 0.37 -12.02 -19.99
C TYR A 42 1.46 -11.18 -20.67
N GLY A 43 2.60 -11.82 -20.96
CA GLY A 43 3.79 -11.14 -21.47
C GLY A 43 4.76 -10.68 -20.37
N SER A 44 4.51 -11.03 -19.10
CA SER A 44 5.48 -10.82 -18.04
C SER A 44 6.74 -11.66 -18.27
N THR A 45 7.88 -11.04 -18.00
CA THR A 45 9.22 -11.63 -18.10
C THR A 45 9.73 -12.16 -16.76
N ILE A 46 8.99 -11.92 -15.66
CA ILE A 46 9.36 -12.34 -14.31
C ILE A 46 8.51 -13.53 -13.84
N SER A 47 9.12 -14.40 -13.03
CA SER A 47 8.40 -15.52 -12.40
C SER A 47 7.52 -15.06 -11.25
N ASP A 48 6.59 -15.91 -10.82
CA ASP A 48 5.70 -15.64 -9.68
C ASP A 48 6.53 -15.39 -8.40
N LEU A 49 7.56 -16.21 -8.16
CA LEU A 49 8.49 -16.03 -7.05
C LEU A 49 9.25 -14.69 -7.11
N GLN A 50 9.64 -14.25 -8.31
CA GLN A 50 10.28 -12.94 -8.47
C GLN A 50 9.30 -11.81 -8.20
N ALA A 51 8.06 -11.93 -8.66
CA ALA A 51 7.01 -10.94 -8.43
C ALA A 51 6.68 -10.83 -6.94
N GLU A 52 6.53 -11.96 -6.23
CA GLU A 52 6.35 -12.01 -4.78
C GLU A 52 7.53 -11.38 -4.04
N ALA A 53 8.76 -11.72 -4.40
CA ALA A 53 9.94 -11.13 -3.78
C ALA A 53 10.02 -9.61 -4.00
N ILE A 54 9.62 -9.11 -5.17
CA ILE A 54 9.54 -7.66 -5.44
C ILE A 54 8.42 -7.02 -4.62
N ALA A 55 7.24 -7.65 -4.57
CA ALA A 55 6.10 -7.17 -3.82
C ALA A 55 6.40 -7.04 -2.31
N GLU A 56 7.06 -8.04 -1.72
CA GLU A 56 7.46 -8.00 -0.31
C GLU A 56 8.55 -6.93 -0.06
N GLN A 57 9.48 -6.71 -0.99
CA GLN A 57 10.44 -5.61 -0.86
C GLN A 57 9.76 -4.23 -0.91
N LEU A 58 8.78 -4.05 -1.80
CA LEU A 58 7.97 -2.83 -1.86
C LEU A 58 7.14 -2.66 -0.59
N PHE A 59 6.59 -3.73 -0.04
CA PHE A 59 5.84 -3.68 1.22
C PHE A 59 6.75 -3.32 2.40
N ASN A 60 7.96 -3.86 2.47
CA ASN A 60 8.95 -3.48 3.48
C ASN A 60 9.30 -1.98 3.43
N ILE A 61 9.40 -1.42 2.23
CA ILE A 61 9.56 0.02 2.04
C ILE A 61 8.31 0.77 2.51
N MET A 62 7.12 0.30 2.14
CA MET A 62 5.85 0.90 2.54
C MET A 62 5.68 0.99 4.07
N VAL A 63 6.11 -0.04 4.80
CA VAL A 63 5.95 -0.07 6.27
C VAL A 63 7.13 0.49 7.05
N SER A 64 8.22 0.84 6.35
CA SER A 64 9.38 1.46 6.97
C SER A 64 9.00 2.79 7.61
N TRP A 65 9.47 3.02 8.84
CA TRP A 65 9.23 4.27 9.57
C TRP A 65 9.99 5.45 8.98
N PHE A 66 11.03 5.18 8.18
CA PHE A 66 11.75 6.18 7.41
C PHE A 66 11.09 6.29 6.04
N ARG A 67 10.79 7.53 5.66
CA ARG A 67 10.15 7.89 4.40
C ARG A 67 10.82 7.14 3.24
N SER A 68 10.02 6.42 2.47
CA SER A 68 10.49 5.82 1.21
C SER A 68 10.85 6.94 0.24
N ASP A 69 12.13 7.08 -0.09
CA ASP A 69 12.58 8.01 -1.13
C ASP A 69 12.84 7.28 -2.46
N TYR A 70 13.09 8.07 -3.49
CA TYR A 70 13.48 7.59 -4.82
C TYR A 70 14.63 6.58 -4.77
N ASP A 71 15.61 6.78 -3.88
CA ASP A 71 16.81 5.94 -3.80
C ASP A 71 16.52 4.51 -3.31
N ASP A 72 15.52 4.32 -2.44
CA ASP A 72 15.09 3.00 -1.99
C ASP A 72 14.20 2.31 -3.02
N LEU A 73 13.33 3.09 -3.69
CA LEU A 73 12.38 2.57 -4.67
C LEU A 73 13.05 2.20 -5.99
N LEU A 74 14.03 2.99 -6.46
CA LEU A 74 14.60 2.87 -7.80
C LEU A 74 15.25 1.49 -8.08
N PRO A 75 16.06 0.89 -7.19
CA PRO A 75 16.67 -0.42 -7.44
C PRO A 75 15.63 -1.51 -7.66
N ILE A 76 14.52 -1.46 -6.91
CA ILE A 76 13.42 -2.41 -7.03
C ILE A 76 12.61 -2.11 -8.29
N TRP A 77 12.29 -0.84 -8.53
CA TRP A 77 11.54 -0.39 -9.69
C TRP A 77 12.20 -0.79 -11.01
N LYS A 78 13.54 -0.71 -11.09
CA LYS A 78 14.33 -1.15 -12.26
C LYS A 78 14.20 -2.64 -12.57
N ARG A 79 13.73 -3.48 -11.64
CA ARG A 79 13.54 -4.92 -11.87
C ARG A 79 12.25 -5.24 -12.62
N ILE A 80 11.26 -4.35 -12.55
CA ILE A 80 10.02 -4.40 -13.33
C ILE A 80 10.36 -3.87 -14.72
N LYS A 81 10.07 -4.56 -15.83
CA LYS A 81 10.53 -4.13 -17.16
C LYS A 81 9.45 -3.57 -18.07
N ASN A 82 8.20 -3.91 -17.79
CA ASN A 82 7.04 -3.54 -18.59
C ASN A 82 5.76 -3.60 -17.74
N ASP A 83 4.64 -3.20 -18.33
CA ASP A 83 3.34 -3.22 -17.68
C ASP A 83 2.89 -4.62 -17.22
N ALA A 84 3.24 -5.68 -17.95
CA ALA A 84 2.88 -7.04 -17.55
C ALA A 84 3.63 -7.48 -16.28
N ASP A 85 4.93 -7.15 -16.16
CA ASP A 85 5.70 -7.35 -14.93
C ASP A 85 5.11 -6.55 -13.77
N TYR A 86 4.71 -5.29 -14.03
CA TYR A 86 4.08 -4.46 -13.01
C TYR A 86 2.77 -5.09 -12.53
N ASN A 87 1.92 -5.52 -13.45
CA ASN A 87 0.65 -6.18 -13.14
C ASN A 87 0.86 -7.44 -12.29
N LYS A 88 1.90 -8.22 -12.61
CA LYS A 88 2.25 -9.40 -11.84
C LYS A 88 2.67 -9.07 -10.40
N VAL A 89 3.53 -8.07 -10.24
CA VAL A 89 3.93 -7.55 -8.91
C VAL A 89 2.72 -6.98 -8.16
N TYR A 90 1.85 -6.23 -8.85
CA TYR A 90 0.62 -5.68 -8.29
C TYR A 90 -0.30 -6.78 -7.74
N ASN A 91 -0.51 -7.84 -8.52
CA ASN A 91 -1.32 -9.00 -8.10
C ASN A 91 -0.72 -9.70 -6.87
N ALA A 92 0.61 -9.83 -6.82
CA ALA A 92 1.32 -10.40 -5.67
C ALA A 92 1.28 -9.49 -4.43
N PHE A 93 1.35 -8.18 -4.63
CA PHE A 93 1.33 -7.17 -3.56
C PHE A 93 0.01 -7.16 -2.81
N LYS A 94 -1.11 -7.28 -3.54
CA LYS A 94 -2.48 -7.24 -2.99
C LYS A 94 -2.74 -5.95 -2.22
N LYS A 95 -3.83 -5.88 -1.47
CA LYS A 95 -4.07 -4.77 -0.53
C LYS A 95 -3.30 -5.01 0.75
N ARG A 96 -2.51 -4.01 1.16
CA ARG A 96 -1.74 -4.03 2.40
C ARG A 96 -2.10 -2.83 3.25
N GLN A 97 -1.98 -3.01 4.55
CA GLN A 97 -2.35 -1.98 5.51
C GLN A 97 -1.31 -0.86 5.53
N TYR A 98 -1.77 0.39 5.47
CA TYR A 98 -0.92 1.57 5.47
C TYR A 98 -1.59 2.71 6.24
N SER A 99 -0.86 3.30 7.20
CA SER A 99 -1.27 4.55 7.83
C SER A 99 -0.67 5.72 7.09
N VAL A 100 -1.53 6.48 6.42
CA VAL A 100 -1.17 7.78 5.85
C VAL A 100 -0.68 8.75 6.93
N THR A 101 -1.33 8.75 8.10
CA THR A 101 -1.01 9.66 9.21
C THR A 101 0.41 9.45 9.72
N TRP A 102 0.84 8.19 9.84
CA TRP A 102 2.14 7.83 10.38
C TRP A 102 3.17 7.45 9.31
N LYS A 103 2.76 7.43 8.04
CA LYS A 103 3.57 7.03 6.88
C LYS A 103 4.28 5.69 7.07
N ASN A 104 3.55 4.69 7.58
CA ASN A 104 4.08 3.36 7.87
C ASN A 104 2.97 2.31 7.80
N GLY A 105 3.24 1.07 8.23
CA GLY A 105 2.23 0.00 8.23
C GLY A 105 0.98 0.29 9.06
N GLY A 106 1.05 1.22 10.02
CA GLY A 106 -0.09 1.63 10.82
C GLY A 106 -0.56 0.60 11.84
N ASP A 107 -1.65 0.95 12.55
CA ASP A 107 -2.35 0.05 13.45
C ASP A 107 -3.33 -0.88 12.69
N PRO A 108 -3.28 -2.22 12.89
CA PRO A 108 -4.08 -3.20 12.14
C PRO A 108 -5.59 -3.09 12.25
N LEU A 109 -6.04 -2.34 13.24
CA LEU A 109 -7.45 -2.17 13.55
C LEU A 109 -7.98 -0.86 12.95
N THR A 110 -7.14 0.11 12.65
CA THR A 110 -7.58 1.48 12.31
C THR A 110 -7.01 2.03 11.01
N SER A 111 -6.02 1.36 10.44
CA SER A 111 -5.37 1.85 9.21
C SER A 111 -6.09 1.36 7.97
N ASP A 112 -6.11 2.24 6.97
CA ASP A 112 -6.65 1.95 5.66
C ASP A 112 -5.79 0.94 4.90
N LYS A 113 -6.35 0.31 3.86
CA LYS A 113 -5.63 -0.61 3.00
C LYS A 113 -5.35 0.03 1.66
N TYR A 114 -4.12 -0.12 1.18
CA TYR A 114 -3.68 0.43 -0.10
C TYR A 114 -3.23 -0.72 -1.01
N ASP A 115 -3.63 -0.67 -2.27
CA ASP A 115 -2.94 -1.41 -3.32
C ASP A 115 -1.62 -0.73 -3.71
N LEU A 116 -0.78 -1.42 -4.46
CA LEU A 116 0.55 -0.94 -4.85
C LEU A 116 0.47 0.43 -5.56
N THR A 117 -0.45 0.57 -6.51
CA THR A 117 -0.61 1.80 -7.29
C THR A 117 -1.05 2.97 -6.42
N SER A 118 -1.99 2.74 -5.51
CA SER A 118 -2.54 3.77 -4.63
C SER A 118 -1.51 4.22 -3.61
N TRP A 119 -0.75 3.29 -3.03
CA TRP A 119 0.34 3.63 -2.14
C TRP A 119 1.44 4.43 -2.87
N LEU A 120 1.88 3.98 -4.06
CA LEU A 120 2.86 4.70 -4.85
C LEU A 120 2.37 6.11 -5.20
N ASN A 121 1.12 6.27 -5.62
CA ASN A 121 0.53 7.59 -5.91
C ASN A 121 0.50 8.51 -4.70
N TYR A 122 0.29 7.94 -3.51
CA TYR A 122 0.25 8.69 -2.27
C TYR A 122 1.64 9.13 -1.81
N GLU A 123 2.61 8.20 -1.78
CA GLU A 123 3.90 8.46 -1.14
C GLU A 123 4.93 9.13 -2.06
N THR A 124 4.83 8.90 -3.36
CA THR A 124 5.77 9.52 -4.31
C THR A 124 5.38 10.96 -4.62
N SER A 125 6.37 11.85 -4.64
CA SER A 125 6.19 13.21 -5.17
C SER A 125 6.07 13.16 -6.70
N GLU A 126 5.60 14.24 -7.31
CA GLU A 126 5.58 14.36 -8.78
C GLU A 126 6.98 14.21 -9.39
N GLU A 127 7.99 14.81 -8.77
CA GLU A 127 9.38 14.68 -9.19
C GLU A 127 9.86 13.22 -9.15
N THR A 128 9.56 12.50 -8.07
CA THR A 128 9.91 11.07 -7.94
C THR A 128 9.21 10.25 -9.02
N ARG A 129 7.92 10.50 -9.29
CA ARG A 129 7.18 9.82 -10.37
C ARG A 129 7.79 10.07 -11.73
N VAL A 130 8.21 11.30 -12.03
CA VAL A 130 8.91 11.64 -13.29
C VAL A 130 10.20 10.84 -13.39
N LYS A 131 11.03 10.82 -12.34
CA LYS A 131 12.29 10.06 -12.35
C LYS A 131 12.06 8.55 -12.52
N LEU A 132 11.08 7.98 -11.81
CA LEU A 132 10.73 6.55 -11.94
C LEU A 132 10.16 6.21 -13.33
N THR A 133 9.37 7.11 -13.92
CA THR A 133 8.86 6.97 -15.30
C THR A 133 10.01 7.06 -16.31
N SER A 134 10.93 8.00 -16.15
CA SER A 134 12.11 8.12 -17.01
C SER A 134 13.04 6.91 -16.90
N ALA A 135 13.18 6.34 -15.70
CA ALA A 135 13.96 5.12 -15.48
C ALA A 135 13.31 3.87 -16.09
N ASN A 136 12.00 3.90 -16.31
CA ASN A 136 11.24 2.75 -16.80
C ASN A 136 10.02 3.19 -17.66
N PRO A 137 10.26 3.65 -18.90
CA PRO A 137 9.22 4.26 -19.73
C PRO A 137 8.14 3.28 -20.21
N ASN A 138 8.41 1.98 -20.08
CA ASN A 138 7.53 0.87 -20.45
C ASN A 138 6.55 0.47 -19.33
N VAL A 139 6.62 1.13 -18.17
CA VAL A 139 5.66 0.97 -17.08
C VAL A 139 4.79 2.22 -17.00
N THR A 140 3.48 2.05 -17.16
CA THR A 140 2.51 3.13 -17.44
C THR A 140 1.47 3.29 -16.33
N ILE A 141 1.94 3.45 -15.08
CA ILE A 141 1.03 3.55 -13.92
C ILE A 141 0.65 5.00 -13.56
N TRP A 142 1.37 5.99 -14.11
CA TRP A 142 1.17 7.43 -13.85
C TRP A 142 0.79 8.24 -15.09
N LYS A 143 0.62 7.60 -16.25
CA LYS A 143 0.21 8.31 -17.47
C LYS A 143 -1.28 8.68 -17.32
N LYS A 144 -1.55 9.98 -17.34
CA LYS A 144 -2.91 10.55 -17.44
C LYS A 144 -3.36 10.58 -18.89
#